data_AF-A0A820MM67-F1
#
_entry.id   AF-A0A820MM67-F1
#
_cell.length_a   1.000
_cell.length_b   1.000
_cell.length_c   1.000
_cell.angle_alpha   90.00
_cell.angle_beta   90.00
_cell.angle_gamma   90.00
#
_symmetry.space_group_name_H-M   'P 1'
#
loop_
_entity.id
_entity.type
_entity.pdbx_description
1 polymer ?
#
loop_
_entity_poly.entity_id
_entity_poly.type
_entity_poly.pdbx_seq_one_letter_code
_entity_poly.pdbx_strand_id
1 'polypeptide(L)'
;QGAWKSTQENCFVLIALDKYFNVKEEDTPDFCAHIWLDNDYCGQHQYKGRTTNSHTINIPMKSILSPSSSSSSSNINNKDRNLILNKDGSGRLYYRIAMNYAPSNLELNAVSYGFKLERIYTAIDDPSHVQKQSDGTWKFKLQEKIQVTLTMI
;
A
#
# COMPACT_ATOMS: atom_id res chain seq x y z
N GLN A 1 19.44 -8.80 -11.36
CA GLN A 1 19.75 -8.89 -12.80
C GLN A 1 18.45 -8.67 -13.55
N GLY A 2 18.42 -7.76 -14.53
CA GLY A 2 17.24 -7.54 -15.40
C GLY A 2 17.17 -8.58 -16.51
N ALA A 3 17.02 -9.85 -16.15
CA ALA A 3 16.96 -10.96 -17.10
C ALA A 3 15.80 -11.88 -16.73
N TRP A 4 15.07 -12.35 -17.74
CA TRP A 4 14.06 -13.41 -17.62
C TRP A 4 14.70 -14.78 -17.76
N LYS A 5 13.92 -15.85 -17.53
CA LYS A 5 14.45 -17.20 -17.33
C LYS A 5 15.08 -17.79 -18.59
N SER A 6 14.71 -17.31 -19.78
CA SER A 6 15.24 -17.78 -21.06
C SER A 6 15.48 -16.64 -22.05
N THR A 7 16.32 -16.90 -23.05
CA THR A 7 16.56 -15.97 -24.16
C THR A 7 15.27 -15.66 -24.94
N GLN A 8 14.42 -16.67 -25.14
CA GLN A 8 13.14 -16.49 -25.82
C GLN A 8 12.23 -15.52 -25.05
N GLU A 9 12.14 -15.69 -23.73
CA GLU A 9 11.37 -14.77 -22.87
C GLU A 9 11.91 -13.34 -22.95
N ASN A 10 13.24 -13.17 -22.91
CA ASN A 10 13.86 -11.85 -23.06
C ASN A 10 13.45 -11.18 -24.39
N CYS A 11 13.52 -11.93 -25.50
CA CYS A 11 13.12 -11.42 -26.81
C CYS A 11 11.64 -11.02 -26.85
N PHE A 12 10.74 -11.84 -26.30
CA PHE A 12 9.32 -11.53 -26.28
C PHE A 12 8.99 -10.30 -25.44
N VAL A 13 9.65 -10.11 -24.30
CA VAL A 13 9.43 -8.93 -23.46
C VAL A 13 9.88 -7.66 -24.17
N LEU A 14 11.03 -7.66 -24.85
CA LEU A 14 11.51 -6.50 -25.60
C LEU A 14 10.55 -6.12 -26.73
N ILE A 15 10.03 -7.10 -27.47
CA ILE A 15 9.02 -6.87 -28.52
C ILE A 15 7.72 -6.32 -27.93
N ALA A 16 7.30 -6.84 -26.77
CA ALA A 16 6.10 -6.36 -26.10
C ALA A 16 6.25 -4.92 -25.60
N LEU A 17 7.43 -4.56 -25.06
CA LEU A 17 7.75 -3.21 -24.62
C LEU A 17 7.73 -2.23 -25.80
N ASP A 18 8.37 -2.57 -26.92
CA ASP A 18 8.34 -1.72 -28.13
C ASP A 18 6.91 -1.46 -28.60
N LYS A 19 6.09 -2.51 -28.74
CA LYS A 19 4.67 -2.38 -29.11
C LYS A 19 3.89 -1.52 -28.09
N TYR A 20 4.17 -1.69 -26.81
CA TYR A 20 3.55 -0.90 -25.76
C TYR A 20 3.90 0.58 -25.88
N PHE A 21 5.18 0.91 -26.06
CA PHE A 21 5.63 2.29 -26.21
C PHE A 21 4.99 2.96 -27.41
N ASN A 22 4.94 2.26 -28.55
CA ASN A 22 4.35 2.79 -29.79
C ASN A 22 2.83 3.01 -29.69
N VAL A 23 2.10 2.27 -28.84
CA VAL A 23 0.64 2.37 -28.73
C VAL A 23 0.18 3.22 -27.53
N LYS A 24 0.90 3.18 -26.42
CA LYS A 24 0.46 3.80 -25.15
C LYS A 24 1.28 5.01 -24.72
N GLU A 25 2.50 5.16 -25.24
CA GLU A 25 3.48 6.21 -24.92
C GLU A 25 3.94 6.98 -26.17
N GLU A 26 3.10 7.00 -27.21
CA GLU A 26 3.38 7.73 -28.46
C GLU A 26 3.59 9.22 -28.19
N ASP A 27 2.67 9.81 -27.41
CA ASP A 27 2.75 11.20 -26.99
C ASP A 27 3.94 11.44 -26.06
N THR A 28 4.71 12.48 -26.35
CA THR A 28 5.77 12.92 -25.43
C THR A 28 5.11 13.57 -24.21
N PRO A 29 5.45 13.16 -22.98
CA PRO A 29 4.85 13.74 -21.78
C PRO A 29 5.08 15.26 -21.71
N ASP A 30 3.99 16.02 -21.64
CA ASP A 30 4.00 17.45 -21.31
C ASP A 30 2.69 17.76 -20.57
N PHE A 31 2.72 17.53 -19.26
CA PHE A 31 1.56 17.67 -18.40
C PHE A 31 1.93 18.01 -16.95
N CYS A 32 1.01 18.66 -16.24
CA CYS A 32 1.10 18.88 -14.80
C CYS A 32 0.12 17.95 -14.07
N ALA A 33 0.62 17.20 -13.09
CA ALA A 33 -0.19 16.40 -12.19
C ALA A 33 -0.37 17.16 -10.87
N HIS A 34 -1.61 17.46 -10.52
CA HIS A 34 -1.97 18.17 -9.29
C HIS A 34 -2.71 17.23 -8.34
N ILE A 35 -2.45 17.36 -7.04
CA ILE A 35 -3.04 16.52 -6.00
C ILE A 35 -3.70 17.39 -4.93
N TRP A 36 -4.94 17.06 -4.58
CA TRP A 36 -5.68 17.70 -3.50
C TRP A 36 -6.29 16.64 -2.57
N LEU A 37 -6.44 17.01 -1.31
CA LEU A 37 -7.21 16.30 -0.32
C LEU A 37 -8.44 17.16 0.01
N ASP A 38 -9.61 16.75 -0.46
CA ASP A 38 -10.79 17.60 -0.56
C ASP A 38 -10.45 18.91 -1.30
N ASN A 39 -10.43 20.04 -0.60
CA ASN A 39 -10.04 21.34 -1.16
C ASN A 39 -8.60 21.74 -0.80
N ASP A 40 -7.91 20.96 0.04
CA ASP A 40 -6.56 21.26 0.50
C ASP A 40 -5.54 20.82 -0.55
N TYR A 41 -4.80 21.78 -1.08
CA TYR A 41 -3.76 21.51 -2.07
C TYR A 41 -2.57 20.77 -1.44
N CYS A 42 -2.27 19.57 -1.94
CA CYS A 42 -1.20 18.71 -1.41
C CYS A 42 0.11 18.86 -2.19
N GLY A 43 0.03 19.23 -3.47
CA GLY A 43 1.20 19.48 -4.30
C GLY A 43 0.94 19.23 -5.78
N GLN A 44 1.96 19.53 -6.59
CA GLN A 44 1.96 19.24 -8.01
C GLN A 44 3.34 18.77 -8.48
N HIS A 45 3.35 18.11 -9.63
CA HIS A 45 4.56 17.81 -10.35
C HIS A 45 4.36 18.02 -11.84
N GLN A 46 5.29 18.74 -12.46
CA GLN A 46 5.31 18.94 -13.90
C GLN A 46 6.20 17.89 -14.56
N TYR A 47 5.65 17.18 -15.53
CA TYR A 47 6.36 16.22 -16.36
C TYR A 47 6.60 16.84 -17.74
N LYS A 48 7.86 16.84 -18.16
CA LYS A 48 8.26 17.34 -19.48
C LYS A 48 9.31 16.41 -20.09
N GLY A 49 8.99 15.85 -21.26
CA GLY A 49 9.81 14.86 -21.93
C GLY A 49 9.70 13.45 -21.34
N ARG A 50 10.39 12.50 -21.95
CA ARG A 50 10.41 11.10 -21.50
C ARG A 50 11.43 10.95 -20.37
N THR A 51 10.95 10.55 -19.19
CA THR A 51 11.77 10.26 -18.02
C THR A 51 11.24 9.05 -17.27
N THR A 52 12.12 8.31 -16.61
CA THR A 52 11.77 7.20 -15.71
C THR A 52 11.66 7.66 -14.25
N ASN A 53 11.81 8.96 -13.99
CA ASN A 53 11.76 9.50 -12.64
C ASN A 53 10.36 9.37 -12.05
N SER A 54 10.28 8.85 -10.83
CA SER A 54 9.06 8.82 -10.04
C SER A 54 9.08 9.93 -8.99
N HIS A 55 7.94 10.59 -8.79
CA HIS A 55 7.75 11.54 -7.69
C HIS A 55 6.78 10.97 -6.65
N THR A 56 7.09 11.17 -5.37
CA THR A 56 6.29 10.67 -4.25
C THR A 56 5.89 11.85 -3.36
N ILE A 57 4.59 11.98 -3.13
CA ILE A 57 4.03 12.94 -2.17
C ILE A 57 3.53 12.16 -0.96
N ASN A 58 4.00 12.53 0.22
CA ASN A 58 3.60 11.90 1.48
C ASN A 58 2.58 12.79 2.20
N ILE A 59 1.36 12.29 2.38
CA ILE A 59 0.31 12.97 3.14
C ILE A 59 0.25 12.34 4.54
N PRO A 60 0.51 13.10 5.63
CA PRO A 60 0.45 12.56 6.98
C PRO A 60 -0.97 12.12 7.36
N MET A 61 -1.10 10.99 8.06
CA MET A 61 -2.39 10.48 8.53
C MET A 61 -3.13 11.50 9.43
N LYS A 62 -2.39 12.33 10.17
CA LYS A 62 -2.97 13.42 10.97
C LYS A 62 -3.81 14.38 10.12
N SER A 63 -3.35 14.70 8.90
CA SER A 63 -4.05 15.58 7.97
C SER A 63 -5.30 14.92 7.36
N ILE A 64 -5.35 13.59 7.31
CA ILE A 64 -6.50 12.81 6.84
C ILE A 64 -7.57 12.68 7.95
N LEU A 65 -7.14 12.69 9.22
CA LEU A 65 -8.03 12.60 10.38
C LEU A 65 -8.55 13.96 10.87
N SER A 66 -7.78 15.05 10.70
CA SER A 66 -8.20 16.40 11.13
C SER A 66 -9.41 16.84 10.33
N PRO A 67 -10.51 17.36 10.91
CA PRO A 67 -11.65 17.87 10.13
C PRO A 67 -11.15 18.90 9.09
N SER A 68 -11.55 18.76 7.82
CA SER A 68 -11.15 19.74 6.82
C SER A 68 -11.87 21.05 7.10
N SER A 69 -11.23 22.17 6.77
CA SER A 69 -11.79 23.51 6.93
C SER A 69 -12.98 23.79 6.02
N SER A 70 -13.31 22.88 5.08
CA SER A 70 -14.18 23.16 3.95
C SER A 70 -15.09 22.00 3.50
N SER A 71 -15.17 20.90 4.27
CA SER A 71 -16.11 19.81 3.98
C SER A 71 -17.54 20.20 4.41
N SER A 72 -18.28 20.85 3.51
CA SER A 72 -19.72 21.13 3.64
C SER A 72 -20.63 19.92 3.35
N SER A 73 -20.08 18.69 3.35
CA SER A 73 -20.89 17.48 3.14
C SER A 73 -21.67 17.16 4.42
N SER A 74 -22.98 17.35 4.33
CA SER A 74 -24.00 17.27 5.39
C SER A 74 -24.24 15.84 5.89
N ASN A 75 -23.20 15.14 6.36
CA ASN A 75 -23.32 13.92 7.14
C ASN A 75 -22.18 13.87 8.15
N ILE A 76 -22.51 14.29 9.38
CA ILE A 76 -21.65 14.29 10.59
C ILE A 76 -21.01 12.90 10.89
N ASN A 77 -21.52 11.85 10.24
CA ASN A 77 -21.06 10.47 10.40
C ASN A 77 -20.08 9.99 9.33
N ASN A 78 -19.84 10.77 8.26
CA ASN A 78 -18.93 10.33 7.20
C ASN A 78 -17.56 11.00 7.30
N LYS A 79 -16.56 10.23 7.72
CA LYS A 79 -15.13 10.64 7.82
C LYS A 79 -14.38 10.44 6.50
N ASP A 80 -15.11 10.20 5.40
CA ASP A 80 -14.50 10.02 4.09
C ASP A 80 -13.87 11.32 3.58
N ARG A 81 -12.67 11.18 3.03
CA ARG A 81 -11.84 12.23 2.43
C ARG A 81 -11.68 11.95 0.95
N ASN A 82 -11.86 12.95 0.10
CA ASN A 82 -11.63 12.80 -1.33
C ASN A 82 -10.16 13.08 -1.65
N LEU A 83 -9.47 12.11 -2.27
CA LEU A 83 -8.16 12.35 -2.88
C LEU A 83 -8.37 12.63 -4.37
N ILE A 84 -8.09 13.85 -4.80
CA ILE A 84 -8.27 14.28 -6.18
C ILE A 84 -6.91 14.33 -6.86
N LEU A 85 -6.79 13.60 -7.97
CA LEU A 85 -5.64 13.66 -8.88
C LEU A 85 -6.11 14.24 -10.21
N ASN A 86 -5.62 15.43 -10.56
CA ASN A 86 -5.91 16.05 -11.85
C ASN A 86 -4.64 16.04 -12.72
N LYS A 87 -4.78 15.54 -13.95
CA LYS A 87 -3.75 15.61 -14.98
C LYS A 87 -4.17 16.64 -16.01
N ASP A 88 -3.36 17.68 -16.18
CA ASP A 88 -3.57 18.71 -17.17
C ASP A 88 -2.43 18.71 -18.19
N GLY A 89 -2.75 18.45 -19.46
CA GLY A 89 -1.77 18.33 -20.56
C GLY A 89 -1.71 16.95 -21.23
N SER A 90 -0.73 16.78 -22.12
CA SER A 90 -0.57 15.64 -23.04
C SER A 90 0.29 14.51 -22.48
N GLY A 91 0.07 13.28 -22.94
CA GLY A 91 0.76 12.10 -22.42
C GLY A 91 0.02 11.41 -21.26
N ARG A 92 0.62 10.33 -20.76
CA ARG A 92 0.00 9.39 -19.81
C ARG A 92 0.60 9.53 -18.41
N LEU A 93 -0.26 9.58 -17.40
CA LEU A 93 0.14 9.59 -16.00
C LEU A 93 -0.02 8.19 -15.40
N TYR A 94 1.07 7.62 -14.91
CA TYR A 94 1.05 6.46 -14.03
C TYR A 94 1.19 6.93 -12.59
N TYR A 95 0.35 6.40 -11.72
CA TYR A 95 0.35 6.76 -10.32
C TYR A 95 0.08 5.52 -9.47
N ARG A 96 0.55 5.57 -8.23
CA ARG A 96 0.24 4.58 -7.20
C ARG A 96 -0.20 5.33 -5.96
N ILE A 97 -1.35 4.95 -5.44
CA ILE A 97 -1.83 5.42 -4.14
C ILE A 97 -1.62 4.28 -3.16
N ALA A 98 -0.98 4.59 -2.04
CA ALA A 98 -0.76 3.64 -0.95
C ALA A 98 -1.02 4.36 0.37
N MET A 99 -1.65 3.65 1.30
CA MET A 99 -1.92 4.13 2.65
C MET A 99 -1.34 3.12 3.64
N ASN A 100 -0.54 3.61 4.58
CA ASN A 100 -0.07 2.84 5.71
C ASN A 100 -0.80 3.36 6.96
N TYR A 101 -1.57 2.49 7.62
CA TYR A 101 -2.40 2.87 8.75
C TYR A 101 -2.48 1.76 9.79
N ALA A 102 -2.78 2.15 11.04
CA ALA A 102 -3.18 1.24 12.09
C ALA A 102 -4.71 1.28 12.21
N PRO A 103 -5.40 0.13 12.16
CA PRO A 103 -6.82 0.06 12.45
C PRO A 103 -7.13 0.55 13.86
N SER A 104 -8.29 1.19 14.05
CA SER A 104 -8.73 1.62 15.38
C SER A 104 -9.12 0.45 16.28
N ASN A 105 -9.55 -0.67 15.69
CA ASN A 105 -9.77 -1.94 16.38
C ASN A 105 -8.70 -2.95 15.94
N LEU A 106 -8.00 -3.55 16.91
CA LEU A 106 -6.96 -4.56 16.67
C LEU A 106 -7.53 -5.98 16.54
N GLU A 107 -8.81 -6.17 16.84
CA GLU A 107 -9.55 -7.39 16.53
C GLU A 107 -9.90 -7.41 15.04
N LEU A 108 -8.96 -7.89 14.25
CA LEU A 108 -9.13 -8.04 12.81
C LEU A 108 -9.55 -9.47 12.49
N ASN A 109 -10.49 -9.59 11.55
CA ASN A 109 -10.81 -10.89 10.97
C ASN A 109 -9.57 -11.45 10.25
N ALA A 110 -9.45 -12.78 10.23
CA ALA A 110 -8.41 -13.44 9.45
C ALA A 110 -8.57 -13.10 7.96
N VAL A 111 -7.47 -12.74 7.33
CA VAL A 111 -7.40 -12.34 5.92
C VAL A 111 -6.25 -13.09 5.24
N SER A 112 -6.40 -13.42 3.96
CA SER A 112 -5.35 -14.05 3.14
C SER A 112 -5.11 -13.19 1.90
N TYR A 113 -3.89 -12.69 1.77
CA TYR A 113 -3.46 -11.83 0.65
C TYR A 113 -2.34 -12.47 -0.17
N GLY A 114 -2.37 -13.79 -0.33
CA GLY A 114 -1.40 -14.55 -1.14
C GLY A 114 -0.27 -15.23 -0.35
N PHE A 115 -0.25 -15.07 0.97
CA PHE A 115 0.52 -15.90 1.89
C PHE A 115 -0.26 -16.07 3.19
N LYS A 116 0.02 -17.14 3.94
CA LYS A 116 -0.57 -17.35 5.27
C LYS A 116 0.53 -17.29 6.32
N LEU A 117 0.30 -16.53 7.38
CA LEU A 117 1.16 -16.53 8.57
C LEU A 117 0.48 -17.30 9.69
N GLU A 118 1.22 -18.21 10.29
CA GLU A 118 0.82 -18.92 11.50
C GLU A 118 1.85 -18.67 12.61
N ARG A 119 1.36 -18.35 13.81
CA ARG A 119 2.19 -18.12 14.99
C ARG A 119 1.78 -19.08 16.09
N ILE A 120 2.73 -19.91 16.53
CA ILE A 120 2.53 -20.91 17.58
C ILE A 120 3.46 -20.56 18.75
N TYR A 121 2.94 -20.73 19.97
CA TYR A 121 3.69 -20.56 21.20
C TYR A 121 3.85 -21.90 21.90
N THR A 122 5.06 -22.24 22.28
CA THR A 122 5.36 -23.47 23.03
C THR A 122 6.17 -23.11 24.28
N ALA A 123 5.86 -23.78 25.40
CA ALA A 123 6.66 -23.66 26.60
C ALA A 123 8.04 -24.30 26.40
N ILE A 124 9.08 -23.73 27.00
CA ILE A 124 10.43 -24.32 26.99
C ILE A 124 10.63 -25.24 28.20
N ASP A 125 10.23 -24.78 29.39
CA ASP A 125 10.52 -25.48 30.65
C ASP A 125 9.36 -26.41 31.08
N ASP A 126 8.15 -25.89 31.27
CA ASP A 126 6.95 -26.67 31.66
C ASP A 126 5.79 -26.43 30.68
N PRO A 127 5.26 -27.48 30.02
CA PRO A 127 4.14 -27.38 29.09
C PRO A 127 2.91 -26.65 29.65
N SER A 128 2.68 -26.70 30.96
CA SER A 128 1.54 -26.04 31.61
C SER A 128 1.65 -24.50 31.62
N HIS A 129 2.85 -23.95 31.38
CA HIS A 129 3.12 -22.51 31.40
C HIS A 129 2.60 -21.76 30.16
N VAL A 130 2.24 -22.49 29.10
CA VAL A 130 1.70 -21.93 27.86
C VAL A 130 0.41 -22.67 27.50
N GLN A 131 -0.72 -21.97 27.57
CA GLN A 131 -2.03 -22.57 27.31
C GLN A 131 -2.80 -21.77 26.27
N LYS A 132 -3.26 -22.45 25.21
CA LYS A 132 -4.21 -21.87 24.26
C LYS A 132 -5.63 -22.07 24.79
N GLN A 133 -6.38 -20.99 24.91
CA GLN A 133 -7.75 -20.99 25.37
C GLN A 133 -8.72 -21.35 24.24
N SER A 134 -9.97 -21.69 24.58
CA SER A 134 -11.01 -22.05 23.62
C SER A 134 -11.41 -20.89 22.69
N ASP A 135 -11.22 -19.66 23.14
CA ASP A 135 -11.45 -18.44 22.35
C ASP A 135 -10.27 -18.08 21.42
N GLY A 136 -9.18 -18.87 21.45
CA GLY A 136 -7.98 -18.67 20.64
C GLY A 136 -6.92 -17.76 21.27
N THR A 137 -7.18 -17.17 22.44
CA THR A 137 -6.17 -16.41 23.19
C THR A 137 -5.13 -17.32 23.84
N TRP A 138 -3.98 -16.74 24.21
CA TRP A 138 -2.90 -17.48 24.88
C TRP A 138 -2.71 -16.97 26.30
N LYS A 139 -2.58 -17.90 27.25
CA LYS A 139 -2.21 -17.63 28.63
C LYS A 139 -0.78 -18.07 28.86
N PHE A 140 -0.01 -17.18 29.47
CA PHE A 140 1.39 -17.39 29.78
C PHE A 140 1.62 -17.23 31.28
N LYS A 141 2.45 -18.09 31.86
CA LYS A 141 2.96 -17.86 33.21
C LYS A 141 4.04 -16.77 33.16
N LEU A 142 4.00 -15.88 34.16
CA LEU A 142 4.94 -14.77 34.29
C LEU A 142 6.38 -15.28 34.45
N GLN A 143 7.32 -14.55 33.85
CA GLN A 143 8.78 -14.80 33.91
C GLN A 143 9.27 -16.13 33.30
N GLU A 144 8.42 -16.82 32.54
CA GLU A 144 8.81 -18.06 31.86
C GLU A 144 9.32 -17.82 30.45
N LYS A 145 10.17 -18.75 29.98
CA LYS A 145 10.68 -18.72 28.61
C LYS A 145 9.68 -19.41 27.68
N ILE A 146 9.37 -18.74 26.57
CA ILE A 146 8.43 -19.22 25.56
C ILE A 146 9.15 -19.21 24.21
N GLN A 147 9.00 -20.30 23.47
CA GLN A 147 9.42 -20.38 22.09
C GLN A 147 8.26 -19.90 21.20
N VAL A 148 8.56 -18.96 20.32
CA VAL A 148 7.62 -18.45 19.31
C VAL A 148 8.07 -18.99 17.95
N THR A 149 7.21 -19.77 17.30
CA THR A 149 7.44 -20.23 15.94
C THR A 149 6.51 -19.49 15.00
N LEU A 150 7.10 -18.76 14.05
CA LEU A 150 6.38 -18.09 12.98
C LEU A 150 6.61 -18.86 11.69
N THR A 151 5.53 -19.31 11.07
CA THR A 151 5.56 -20.06 9.82
C THR A 151 4.83 -19.29 8.75
N MET A 152 5.49 -19.09 7.61
CA MET A 152 4.89 -18.58 6.39
C MET A 152 4.59 -19.78 5.48
N ILE A 153 3.31 -19.96 5.13
CA ILE A 153 2.80 -21.02 4.26
C ILE A 153 2.43 -20.40 2.91
#